data_AF-A0A6J5VLT4-F1
#
_entry.id   AF-A0A6J5VLT4-F1
#
_cell.length_a   1.000
_cell.length_b   1.000
_cell.length_c   1.000
_cell.angle_alpha   90.00
_cell.angle_beta   90.00
_cell.angle_gamma   90.00
#
_symmetry.space_group_name_H-M   'P 1'
#
loop_
_entity.id
_entity.type
_entity.pdbx_description
1 polymer ?
#
loop_
_entity_poly.entity_id
_entity_poly.type
_entity_poly.pdbx_seq_one_letter_code
_entity_poly.pdbx_strand_id
1 'polypeptide(L)'
;MRVMYEPLFVKYKVDVVFAGHVHAYERSHRISNVAYNIINGICIPVKNQSAPVYITIGDGGNIEGLATNMTEPQPAYSAYREASFGHATFDIKNRTHAYYGWHRNQDGYAVTADSMWFFNRYYHPVDDSTSAQ
;
A
#
# COMPACT_ATOMS: atom_id res chain seq x y z
N MET A 1 -11.68 -8.23 -9.70
CA MET A 1 -10.22 -8.46 -9.64
C MET A 1 -9.77 -9.09 -8.32
N ARG A 2 -9.96 -8.42 -7.17
CA ARG A 2 -9.51 -8.90 -5.84
C ARG A 2 -9.86 -10.36 -5.52
N VAL A 3 -11.12 -10.76 -5.67
CA VAL A 3 -11.60 -12.14 -5.38
C VAL A 3 -10.79 -13.22 -6.11
N MET A 4 -10.34 -12.93 -7.34
CA MET A 4 -9.60 -13.90 -8.16
C MET A 4 -8.10 -13.92 -7.84
N TYR A 5 -7.51 -12.76 -7.53
CA TYR A 5 -6.04 -12.62 -7.50
C TYR A 5 -5.44 -12.39 -6.11
N GLU A 6 -6.19 -11.83 -5.16
CA GLU A 6 -5.68 -11.67 -3.79
C GLU A 6 -5.24 -13.01 -3.16
N PRO A 7 -5.96 -14.14 -3.35
CA PRO A 7 -5.46 -15.44 -2.88
C PRO A 7 -4.11 -15.83 -3.51
N LEU A 8 -3.88 -15.48 -4.78
CA LEU A 8 -2.60 -15.73 -5.46
C LEU A 8 -1.50 -14.82 -4.93
N PHE A 9 -1.79 -13.53 -4.70
CA PHE A 9 -0.81 -12.59 -4.14
C PHE A 9 -0.34 -13.02 -2.76
N VAL A 10 -1.26 -13.48 -1.90
CA VAL A 10 -0.94 -14.04 -0.59
C VAL A 10 -0.17 -15.35 -0.72
N LYS A 11 -0.61 -16.26 -1.60
CA LYS A 11 0.05 -17.57 -1.82
C LYS A 11 1.51 -17.41 -2.26
N TYR A 12 1.76 -16.48 -3.18
CA TYR A 12 3.10 -16.22 -3.73
C TYR A 12 3.85 -15.10 -3.00
N LYS A 13 3.33 -14.64 -1.85
CA LYS A 13 4.01 -13.68 -0.97
C LYS A 13 4.48 -12.43 -1.71
N VAL A 14 3.60 -11.85 -2.53
CA VAL A 14 3.91 -10.59 -3.24
C VAL A 14 4.31 -9.53 -2.23
N ASP A 15 5.40 -8.81 -2.49
CA ASP A 15 5.90 -7.77 -1.59
C ASP A 15 5.00 -6.53 -1.56
N VAL A 16 4.65 -6.04 -2.76
CA VAL A 16 3.91 -4.80 -2.98
C VAL A 16 3.05 -4.90 -4.25
N VAL A 17 1.89 -4.25 -4.24
CA VAL A 17 1.02 -4.06 -5.42
C VAL A 17 0.80 -2.56 -5.61
N PHE A 18 1.22 -2.02 -6.75
CA PHE A 18 0.99 -0.63 -7.12
C PHE A 18 -0.26 -0.50 -8.01
N ALA A 19 -1.07 0.52 -7.75
CA ALA A 19 -2.22 0.89 -8.55
C ALA A 19 -2.30 2.41 -8.70
N GLY A 20 -2.89 2.87 -9.81
CA GLY A 20 -3.29 4.27 -10.00
C GLY A 20 -4.80 4.42 -9.86
N HIS A 21 -5.43 5.06 -10.86
CA HIS A 21 -6.88 5.29 -10.98
C HIS A 21 -7.48 6.26 -9.96
N VAL A 22 -7.30 6.06 -8.66
CA VAL A 22 -7.71 7.06 -7.67
C VAL A 22 -6.67 8.18 -7.63
N HIS A 23 -7.12 9.42 -7.80
CA HIS A 23 -6.26 10.61 -7.92
C HIS A 23 -5.80 11.12 -6.55
N ALA A 24 -5.21 10.24 -5.76
CA ALA A 24 -4.68 10.50 -4.43
C ALA A 24 -3.62 9.44 -4.10
N TYR A 25 -2.98 9.61 -2.94
CA TYR A 25 -2.04 8.66 -2.37
C TYR A 25 -2.69 7.84 -1.25
N GLU A 26 -2.46 6.53 -1.23
CA GLU A 26 -2.81 5.66 -0.11
C GLU A 26 -1.86 4.46 -0.02
N ARG A 27 -1.48 4.09 1.21
CA ARG A 27 -0.70 2.89 1.52
C ARG A 27 -1.44 2.05 2.55
N SER A 28 -1.62 0.76 2.27
CA SER A 28 -2.25 -0.17 3.19
C SER A 28 -1.26 -0.75 4.22
N HIS A 29 -1.77 -1.35 5.28
CA HIS A 29 -1.04 -2.38 6.01
C HIS A 29 -0.99 -3.69 5.19
N ARG A 30 -0.14 -4.65 5.59
CA ARG A 30 -0.18 -6.01 5.07
C ARG A 30 -1.42 -6.74 5.60
N ILE A 31 -2.45 -6.78 4.77
CA ILE A 31 -3.77 -7.33 5.08
C ILE A 31 -4.22 -8.27 3.99
N SER A 32 -5.07 -9.23 4.34
CA SER A 32 -5.76 -10.06 3.36
C SER A 32 -7.23 -10.23 3.73
N ASN A 33 -8.08 -10.36 2.73
CA ASN A 33 -9.50 -10.66 2.87
C ASN A 33 -9.91 -11.84 1.95
N VAL A 34 -9.27 -12.99 2.19
CA VAL A 34 -9.37 -14.19 1.33
C VAL A 34 -10.12 -15.36 1.99
N ALA A 35 -10.56 -15.21 3.24
CA ALA A 35 -11.19 -16.29 4.01
C ALA A 35 -12.69 -16.47 3.70
N TYR A 36 -13.33 -15.50 3.03
CA TYR A 36 -14.77 -15.52 2.77
C TYR A 36 -15.20 -16.71 1.89
N ASN A 37 -16.21 -17.46 2.31
CA ASN A 37 -16.77 -18.58 1.54
C ASN A 37 -18.31 -18.58 1.43
N ILE A 38 -18.92 -17.38 1.48
CA ILE A 38 -20.37 -17.16 1.57
C ILE A 38 -20.94 -17.52 2.96
N ILE A 39 -20.76 -18.76 3.41
CA ILE A 39 -21.41 -19.32 4.61
C ILE A 39 -20.78 -18.78 5.90
N ASN A 40 -19.44 -18.63 5.92
CA ASN A 40 -18.72 -18.27 7.14
C ASN A 40 -18.81 -16.79 7.53
N GLY A 41 -19.28 -15.92 6.62
CA GLY A 41 -19.36 -14.48 6.87
C GLY A 41 -18.01 -13.78 7.13
N ILE A 42 -16.87 -14.44 6.91
CA ILE A 42 -15.54 -13.86 7.22
C ILE A 42 -15.12 -12.94 6.08
N CYS A 43 -15.60 -11.70 6.12
CA CYS A 43 -15.40 -10.70 5.06
C CYS A 43 -14.66 -9.43 5.53
N ILE A 44 -14.09 -9.45 6.73
CA ILE A 44 -13.31 -8.34 7.30
C ILE A 44 -11.82 -8.58 6.99
N PRO A 45 -11.09 -7.61 6.42
CA PRO A 45 -9.66 -7.74 6.21
C PRO A 45 -8.91 -7.94 7.54
N VAL A 46 -7.95 -8.85 7.55
CA VAL A 46 -7.13 -9.16 8.74
C VAL A 46 -5.65 -8.99 8.41
N LYS A 47 -4.84 -8.65 9.43
CA LYS A 47 -3.39 -8.59 9.30
C LYS A 47 -2.84 -9.93 8.81
N ASN A 48 -1.98 -9.89 7.79
CA ASN A 48 -1.38 -11.08 7.22
C ASN A 48 0.02 -10.75 6.68
N GLN A 49 1.07 -11.25 7.35
CA GLN A 49 2.46 -10.98 6.95
C GLN A 49 2.85 -11.59 5.59
N SER A 50 2.05 -12.52 5.05
CA SER A 50 2.25 -13.05 3.68
C SER A 50 1.52 -12.22 2.61
N ALA A 51 0.72 -11.22 2.98
CA ALA A 51 0.06 -10.34 2.04
C ALA A 51 0.97 -9.17 1.60
N PRO A 52 0.75 -8.64 0.38
CA PRO A 52 1.45 -7.44 -0.06
C PRO A 52 0.99 -6.21 0.72
N VAL A 53 1.82 -5.16 0.66
CA VAL A 53 1.34 -3.80 0.86
C VAL A 53 0.68 -3.34 -0.44
N TYR A 54 -0.52 -2.77 -0.37
CA TYR A 54 -1.18 -2.14 -1.51
C TYR A 54 -0.91 -0.64 -1.48
N ILE A 55 -0.47 -0.09 -2.60
CA ILE A 55 -0.16 1.33 -2.75
C ILE A 55 -0.96 1.89 -3.92
N THR A 56 -1.78 2.89 -3.63
CA THR A 56 -2.40 3.77 -4.60
C THR A 56 -1.48 4.97 -4.82
N ILE A 57 -1.00 5.15 -6.05
CA ILE A 57 -0.11 6.23 -6.49
C ILE A 57 -0.62 6.82 -7.82
N GLY A 58 -1.91 7.19 -7.84
CA GLY A 58 -2.61 7.74 -9.01
C GLY A 58 -2.61 9.27 -9.07
N ASP A 59 -1.78 9.90 -8.25
CA ASP A 59 -1.70 11.32 -7.95
C ASP A 59 -0.69 12.09 -8.83
N GLY A 60 -0.48 11.64 -10.07
CA GLY A 60 0.52 12.21 -10.97
C GLY A 60 0.19 13.57 -11.61
N GLY A 61 -0.92 14.22 -11.26
CA GLY A 61 -1.30 15.54 -11.82
C GLY A 61 -2.26 15.50 -13.02
N ASN A 62 -3.23 14.59 -13.00
CA ASN A 62 -4.24 14.50 -14.06
C ASN A 62 -5.18 15.72 -14.11
N ILE A 63 -5.86 15.91 -15.24
CA ILE A 63 -6.76 17.05 -15.49
C ILE A 63 -8.05 17.04 -14.66
N GLU A 64 -8.47 15.86 -14.17
CA GLU A 64 -9.70 15.70 -13.39
C GLU A 64 -9.55 16.23 -11.95
N GLY A 65 -8.31 16.48 -11.51
CA GLY A 65 -8.00 16.98 -10.19
C GLY A 65 -7.83 15.87 -9.15
N LEU A 66 -7.70 16.28 -7.88
CA LEU A 66 -7.48 15.38 -6.75
C LEU A 66 -8.78 14.73 -6.27
N ALA A 67 -8.69 13.45 -5.88
CA ALA A 67 -9.76 12.74 -5.20
C ALA A 67 -9.69 13.01 -3.68
N THR A 68 -10.36 14.07 -3.21
CA THR A 68 -10.28 14.50 -1.80
C THR A 68 -11.27 13.81 -0.86
N ASN A 69 -12.33 13.20 -1.40
CA ASN A 69 -13.32 12.52 -0.57
C ASN A 69 -12.80 11.14 -0.14
N MET A 70 -12.65 10.95 1.17
CA MET A 70 -12.20 9.69 1.78
C MET A 70 -13.30 9.09 2.65
N THR A 71 -13.34 7.75 2.73
CA THR A 71 -14.21 7.05 3.66
C THR A 71 -13.77 7.33 5.10
N GLU A 72 -14.70 7.79 5.94
CA GLU A 72 -14.46 8.08 7.35
C GLU A 72 -15.26 7.15 8.28
N PRO A 73 -14.68 6.69 9.41
CA PRO A 73 -13.28 6.90 9.80
C PRO A 73 -12.30 6.14 8.90
N GLN A 74 -11.01 6.48 8.95
CA GLN A 74 -9.96 5.71 8.26
C GLN A 74 -10.08 4.22 8.58
N PRO A 75 -10.31 3.36 7.58
CA PRO A 75 -10.41 1.92 7.82
C PRO A 75 -9.10 1.38 8.36
N ALA A 76 -9.16 0.42 9.28
CA ALA A 76 -7.97 -0.16 9.93
C ALA A 76 -6.97 -0.86 8.98
N TYR A 77 -7.32 -1.06 7.71
CA TYR A 77 -6.40 -1.58 6.69
C TYR A 77 -5.56 -0.48 6.03
N SER A 78 -5.99 0.78 6.10
CA SER A 78 -5.31 1.94 5.52
C SER A 78 -4.29 2.46 6.54
N ALA A 79 -3.01 2.46 6.18
CA ALA A 79 -1.92 2.88 7.06
C ALA A 79 -1.67 4.39 6.94
N TYR A 80 -1.69 4.91 5.71
CA TYR A 80 -1.51 6.33 5.41
C TYR A 80 -2.31 6.66 4.16
N ARG A 81 -2.92 7.86 4.11
CA ARG A 81 -3.62 8.35 2.93
C ARG A 81 -3.64 9.88 2.91
N GLU A 82 -3.42 10.46 1.74
CA GLU A 82 -3.47 11.92 1.54
C GLU A 82 -3.84 12.25 0.10
N ALA A 83 -4.65 13.30 -0.09
CA ALA A 83 -4.97 13.85 -1.40
C ALA A 83 -4.04 15.02 -1.71
N SER A 84 -2.85 14.70 -2.21
CA SER A 84 -1.87 15.65 -2.75
C SER A 84 -1.33 15.09 -4.06
N PHE A 85 -0.91 15.94 -4.99
CA PHE A 85 -0.18 15.47 -6.17
C PHE A 85 1.26 15.12 -5.79
N GLY A 86 1.81 14.12 -6.46
CA GLY A 86 3.13 13.61 -6.13
C GLY A 86 3.60 12.49 -7.03
N HIS A 87 4.68 11.87 -6.58
CA HIS A 87 5.23 10.64 -7.14
C HIS A 87 5.94 9.86 -6.03
N ALA A 88 6.24 8.59 -6.28
CA ALA A 88 6.98 7.77 -5.32
C ALA A 88 8.19 7.09 -5.95
N THR A 89 9.16 6.79 -5.10
CA THR A 89 10.34 5.99 -5.43
C THR A 89 10.31 4.68 -4.65
N PHE A 90 10.63 3.57 -5.33
CA PHE A 90 10.80 2.25 -4.72
C PHE A 90 12.24 1.77 -4.98
N ASP A 91 13.10 2.01 -4.00
CA ASP A 91 14.55 1.90 -4.11
C ASP A 91 15.05 0.59 -3.48
N ILE A 92 15.27 -0.43 -4.31
CA ILE A 92 15.73 -1.75 -3.89
C ILE A 92 17.20 -1.68 -3.47
N LYS A 93 17.47 -1.95 -2.20
CA LYS A 93 18.84 -1.92 -1.65
C LYS A 93 19.55 -3.25 -1.80
N ASN A 94 18.85 -4.34 -1.52
CA ASN A 94 19.37 -5.70 -1.59
C ASN A 94 18.19 -6.70 -1.54
N ARG A 95 18.50 -8.00 -1.45
CA ARG A 95 17.47 -9.07 -1.42
C ARG A 95 16.50 -8.98 -0.24
N THR A 96 16.83 -8.24 0.82
CA THR A 96 16.02 -8.16 2.04
C THR A 96 15.34 -6.80 2.23
N HIS A 97 15.85 -5.71 1.65
CA HIS A 97 15.37 -4.36 1.89
C HIS A 97 15.11 -3.58 0.60
N ALA A 98 13.99 -2.87 0.57
CA ALA A 98 13.74 -1.76 -0.33
C ALA A 98 13.25 -0.56 0.48
N TYR A 99 13.64 0.66 0.10
CA TYR A 99 13.13 1.89 0.70
C TYR A 99 12.04 2.46 -0.21
N TYR A 100 10.90 2.77 0.37
CA TYR A 100 9.81 3.45 -0.32
C TYR A 100 9.68 4.86 0.22
N GLY A 101 9.60 5.85 -0.67
CA GLY A 101 9.35 7.25 -0.33
C GLY A 101 8.34 7.87 -1.29
N TRP A 102 7.29 8.48 -0.74
CA TRP A 102 6.33 9.30 -1.49
C TRP A 102 6.66 10.78 -1.32
N HIS A 103 6.66 11.51 -2.43
CA HIS A 103 7.09 12.90 -2.53
C HIS A 103 5.93 13.75 -3.08
N ARG A 104 5.52 14.76 -2.32
CA ARG A 104 4.47 15.69 -2.73
C ARG A 104 5.04 16.81 -3.58
N ASN A 105 4.26 17.29 -4.54
CA ASN A 105 4.70 18.36 -5.45
C ASN A 105 4.91 19.71 -4.74
N GLN A 106 4.19 19.97 -3.64
CA GLN A 106 4.34 21.20 -2.86
C GLN A 106 5.55 21.21 -1.92
N ASP A 107 6.18 20.06 -1.67
CA ASP A 107 7.35 19.96 -0.81
C ASP A 107 8.66 20.16 -1.59
N GLY A 108 9.79 20.25 -0.88
CA GLY A 108 11.11 20.22 -1.52
C GLY A 108 11.40 18.85 -2.14
N TYR A 109 12.15 18.80 -3.24
CA TYR A 109 12.44 17.57 -3.99
C TYR A 109 12.94 16.38 -3.16
N ALA A 110 13.72 16.64 -2.11
CA ALA A 110 14.30 15.60 -1.25
C ALA A 110 13.38 15.19 -0.08
N VAL A 111 12.24 15.86 0.11
CA VAL A 111 11.33 15.62 1.23
C VAL A 111 10.41 14.44 0.90
N THR A 112 10.35 13.47 1.80
CA THR A 112 9.39 12.36 1.77
C THR A 112 8.25 12.67 2.73
N ALA A 113 7.02 12.72 2.22
CA ALA A 113 5.82 12.97 3.02
C ALA A 113 5.28 11.70 3.70
N ASP A 114 5.52 10.54 3.10
CA ASP A 114 5.35 9.22 3.69
C ASP A 114 6.51 8.33 3.24
N SER A 115 7.02 7.51 4.14
CA SER A 115 8.07 6.56 3.80
C SER A 115 7.96 5.26 4.57
N MET A 116 8.55 4.19 4.03
CA MET A 116 8.54 2.88 4.66
C MET A 116 9.71 2.03 4.19
N TRP A 117 10.29 1.24 5.09
CA TRP A 117 11.17 0.14 4.70
C TRP A 117 10.36 -1.10 4.37
N PHE A 118 10.55 -1.65 3.19
CA PHE A 118 10.01 -2.94 2.80
C PHE A 118 10.97 -4.05 3.17
N PHE A 119 10.52 -4.99 3.99
CA PHE A 119 11.25 -6.22 4.26
C PHE A 119 10.73 -7.33 3.35
N ASN A 120 11.62 -7.94 2.56
CA ASN A 120 11.23 -8.88 1.53
C ASN A 120 10.49 -10.10 2.10
N ARG A 121 9.33 -10.45 1.53
CA ARG A 121 8.48 -11.53 2.02
C ARG A 121 9.04 -12.95 1.86
N TYR A 122 10.12 -13.11 1.09
CA TYR A 122 10.83 -14.37 0.91
C TYR A 122 12.09 -14.45 1.77
N TYR A 123 12.96 -13.44 1.69
CA TYR A 123 14.28 -13.43 2.33
C TYR A 123 14.31 -12.78 3.73
N HIS A 124 13.31 -11.95 4.09
CA HIS A 124 13.24 -11.26 5.39
C HIS A 124 11.77 -10.99 5.81
N PRO A 125 10.96 -12.03 6.08
CA PRO A 125 9.51 -11.89 6.32
C PRO A 125 9.17 -11.47 7.77
N VAL A 126 9.74 -10.35 8.23
CA VAL A 126 9.40 -9.74 9.53
C VAL A 126 8.40 -8.61 9.36
N ASP A 127 7.76 -8.20 10.46
CA ASP A 127 6.78 -7.11 10.42
C ASP A 127 7.46 -5.78 10.08
N ASP A 128 7.14 -5.22 8.91
CA ASP A 128 7.67 -3.95 8.43
C ASP A 128 6.79 -2.76 8.80
N SER A 129 5.61 -2.99 9.42
CA SER A 129 4.68 -1.91 9.77
C SER A 129 5.24 -0.88 10.76
N THR A 130 6.26 -1.24 11.53
CA THR A 130 6.96 -0.34 12.48
C THR A 130 7.97 0.58 11.80
N SER A 131 8.27 0.37 10.52
CA SER A 131 9.26 1.17 9.79
C SER A 131 8.67 2.36 9.05
N ALA A 132 7.34 2.49 9.04
CA ALA A 132 6.63 3.59 8.43
C ALA A 132 6.86 4.89 9.20
N GLN A 133 7.10 5.99 8.47
CA GLN A 133 7.31 7.34 9.00
C GLN A 133 6.44 8.34 8.25
#